data_AF-R8BW08-F1
#
_entry.id   AF-R8BW08-F1
#
_cell.length_a   1.000
_cell.length_b   1.000
_cell.length_c   1.000
_cell.angle_alpha   90.00
_cell.angle_beta   90.00
_cell.angle_gamma   90.00
#
_symmetry.space_group_name_H-M   'P 1'
#
loop_
_entity.id
_entity.type
_entity.pdbx_description
1 polymer ?
#
loop_
_entity_poly.entity_id
_entity_poly.type
_entity_poly.pdbx_seq_one_letter_code
_entity_poly.pdbx_strand_id
1 'polypeptide(L)'
;MQSCSEYVVHSRLQRYVLQLTYIKYYVPFCIQTPLLAQVAIFTSACFLTETGYLDNMATMSHKGLAIRMLNEHLRSKSSTTDVAISAVTQLILDEWYWGEASDLRAHLRGLREMIRLRGGFRNLGMDGIIAKLVITTDIAIALSFEIPPFLQNGPEFKFHDMNQGPLRICFNTPLVSPLVPFSTCTNSMNLHAATARILDDMRFLIGAVLSLPSKPSKIDLHKVHTTAAWIHERISRLPVQSPEARKHPAAVSDLLSPESAGDAVYSRQNSPASAASPRISRRNSPLLQDGSQPDSSSEHSYPHSRPQPVLPGPLEPEDVLYQAVRQAALIYSRVIMLRQSFRAVVTQNEFLQLWTTMWRVPLATWKGVLGVFCWIVLGITPTARETPHDRFVKSMLTISLNQMSIENWEIADAAMKAGLKLHQWLRDGEEEHARAERGGEDDEAMAADIIMNMAETATSLPSGGDGKGKASETGAFLEPSEAIMGGGSARSVLPKWQ
;
A
#
# COMPACT_ATOMS: atom_id res chain seq x y z
N MET A 1 -0.50 15.38 -19.62
CA MET A 1 0.45 15.93 -18.63
C MET A 1 0.61 15.09 -17.35
N GLN A 2 -0.43 14.40 -16.84
CA GLN A 2 -0.32 13.47 -15.69
C GLN A 2 0.65 12.29 -15.92
N SER A 3 0.60 11.65 -17.10
CA SER A 3 1.47 10.53 -17.48
C SER A 3 2.98 10.85 -17.42
N CYS A 4 3.40 12.09 -17.72
CA CYS A 4 4.81 12.48 -17.71
C CYS A 4 5.34 12.71 -16.26
N SER A 5 4.47 13.18 -15.36
CA SER A 5 4.78 13.33 -13.93
C SER A 5 4.93 11.97 -13.25
N GLU A 6 4.01 11.03 -13.54
CA GLU A 6 4.05 9.66 -13.02
C GLU A 6 5.31 8.90 -13.47
N TYR A 7 5.79 9.11 -14.70
CA TYR A 7 7.00 8.47 -15.22
C TYR A 7 8.30 8.97 -14.56
N VAL A 8 8.43 10.28 -14.35
CA VAL A 8 9.59 10.88 -13.64
C VAL A 8 9.60 10.42 -12.18
N VAL A 9 8.42 10.23 -11.58
CA VAL A 9 8.27 9.73 -10.21
C VAL A 9 8.56 8.23 -10.12
N HIS A 10 8.05 7.40 -11.05
CA HIS A 10 8.36 5.96 -11.13
C HIS A 10 9.86 5.69 -11.28
N SER A 11 10.53 6.40 -12.19
CA SER A 11 11.98 6.26 -12.42
C SER A 11 12.83 6.74 -11.23
N ARG A 12 12.39 7.78 -10.50
CA ARG A 12 13.03 8.24 -9.26
C ARG A 12 12.80 7.23 -8.13
N LEU A 13 11.57 6.74 -7.94
CA LEU A 13 11.25 5.69 -6.95
C LEU A 13 12.04 4.42 -7.17
N GLN A 14 12.14 3.91 -8.40
CA GLN A 14 12.98 2.75 -8.69
C GLN A 14 14.43 2.98 -8.26
N ARG A 15 15.00 4.17 -8.51
CA ARG A 15 16.39 4.47 -8.10
C ARG A 15 16.57 4.68 -6.60
N TYR A 16 15.56 5.15 -5.88
CA TYR A 16 15.66 5.46 -4.44
C TYR A 16 15.18 4.31 -3.53
N VAL A 17 14.28 3.47 -4.02
CA VAL A 17 13.60 2.40 -3.28
C VAL A 17 14.17 1.01 -3.59
N LEU A 18 14.69 0.72 -4.79
CA LEU A 18 15.34 -0.57 -5.05
C LEU A 18 16.71 -0.63 -4.36
N GLN A 19 16.90 -1.58 -3.45
CA GLN A 19 18.16 -1.72 -2.72
C GLN A 19 19.32 -2.23 -3.57
N LEU A 20 20.51 -1.96 -3.03
CA LEU A 20 21.79 -2.58 -3.37
C LEU A 20 21.67 -4.08 -3.63
N THR A 21 20.99 -4.90 -2.82
CA THR A 21 20.97 -6.36 -3.03
C THR A 21 20.25 -6.79 -4.31
N TYR A 22 19.05 -6.26 -4.58
CA TYR A 22 18.32 -6.54 -5.83
C TYR A 22 19.13 -6.08 -7.05
N ILE A 23 19.64 -4.85 -7.01
CA ILE A 23 20.43 -4.27 -8.10
C ILE A 23 21.78 -4.96 -8.27
N LYS A 24 22.40 -5.43 -7.18
CA LYS A 24 23.75 -6.03 -7.18
C LYS A 24 23.73 -7.50 -7.60
N TYR A 25 22.66 -8.23 -7.32
CA TYR A 25 22.61 -9.68 -7.56
C TYR A 25 21.56 -10.07 -8.60
N TYR A 26 20.31 -9.62 -8.43
CA TYR A 26 19.22 -10.06 -9.31
C TYR A 26 19.25 -9.40 -10.69
N VAL A 27 19.53 -8.10 -10.76
CA VAL A 27 19.61 -7.40 -12.06
C VAL A 27 20.73 -7.97 -12.96
N PRO A 28 21.97 -8.17 -12.48
CA PRO A 28 23.01 -8.86 -13.25
C PRO A 28 22.60 -10.25 -13.74
N PHE A 29 21.95 -11.04 -12.89
CA PHE A 29 21.43 -12.35 -13.26
C PHE A 29 20.43 -12.28 -14.43
N CYS A 30 19.52 -11.29 -14.41
CA CYS A 30 18.56 -11.07 -15.49
C CYS A 30 19.22 -10.66 -16.80
N ILE A 31 20.21 -9.75 -16.78
CA ILE A 31 20.83 -9.24 -18.02
C ILE A 31 21.86 -10.21 -18.62
N GLN A 32 22.45 -11.10 -17.83
CA GLN A 32 23.45 -12.07 -18.31
C GLN A 32 22.83 -13.28 -19.02
N THR A 33 21.52 -13.50 -18.86
CA THR A 33 20.83 -14.64 -19.44
C THR A 33 19.95 -14.18 -20.60
N PRO A 34 20.14 -14.69 -21.85
CA PRO A 34 19.37 -14.23 -23.00
C PRO A 34 17.85 -14.27 -22.82
N LEU A 35 17.31 -15.33 -22.19
CA LEU A 35 15.89 -15.46 -21.90
C LEU A 35 15.40 -14.36 -20.94
N LEU A 36 16.09 -14.15 -19.81
CA LEU A 36 15.68 -13.15 -18.83
C LEU A 36 15.86 -11.73 -19.36
N ALA A 37 16.90 -11.47 -20.13
CA ALA A 37 17.11 -10.21 -20.81
C ALA A 37 15.95 -9.92 -21.79
N GLN A 38 15.51 -10.93 -22.55
CA GLN A 38 14.35 -10.79 -23.43
C GLN A 38 13.05 -10.54 -22.67
N VAL A 39 12.83 -11.19 -21.53
CA VAL A 39 11.67 -10.89 -20.67
C VAL A 39 11.74 -9.45 -20.15
N ALA A 40 12.91 -8.98 -19.71
CA ALA A 40 13.08 -7.59 -19.29
C ALA A 40 12.85 -6.57 -20.44
N ILE A 41 13.22 -6.93 -21.68
CA ILE A 41 12.89 -6.13 -22.87
C ILE A 41 11.38 -6.12 -23.11
N PHE A 42 10.69 -7.26 -22.96
CA PHE A 42 9.24 -7.33 -23.06
C PHE A 42 8.56 -6.44 -22.00
N THR A 43 8.95 -6.54 -20.73
CA THR A 43 8.47 -5.62 -19.67
C THR A 43 8.67 -4.16 -20.06
N SER A 44 9.87 -3.82 -20.58
CA SER A 44 10.19 -2.46 -21.03
C SER A 44 9.32 -2.01 -22.21
N ALA A 45 9.04 -2.92 -23.15
CA ALA A 45 8.16 -2.68 -24.28
C ALA A 45 6.73 -2.38 -23.82
N CYS A 46 6.19 -3.11 -22.83
CA CYS A 46 4.90 -2.81 -22.22
C CYS A 46 4.84 -1.37 -21.68
N PHE A 47 5.86 -0.94 -20.93
CA PHE A 47 5.95 0.44 -20.43
C PHE A 47 5.99 1.49 -21.55
N LEU A 48 6.79 1.25 -22.60
CA LEU A 48 6.92 2.18 -23.73
C LEU A 48 5.63 2.25 -24.56
N THR A 49 4.92 1.13 -24.70
CA THR A 49 3.63 1.09 -25.37
C THR A 49 2.57 1.88 -24.63
N GLU A 50 2.47 1.70 -23.31
CA GLU A 50 1.51 2.44 -22.48
C GLU A 50 1.77 3.96 -22.49
N THR A 51 3.03 4.36 -22.64
CA THR A 51 3.43 5.77 -22.74
C THR A 51 3.39 6.32 -24.16
N GLY A 52 2.96 5.51 -25.14
CA GLY A 52 2.79 5.91 -26.54
C GLY A 52 4.09 6.00 -27.36
N TYR A 53 5.21 5.48 -26.84
CA TYR A 53 6.50 5.48 -27.52
C TYR A 53 6.75 4.22 -28.36
N LEU A 54 5.96 3.17 -28.19
CA LEU A 54 6.08 1.91 -28.93
C LEU A 54 4.70 1.38 -29.33
N ASP A 55 4.58 0.79 -30.52
CA ASP A 55 3.30 0.20 -30.93
C ASP A 55 3.01 -1.14 -30.23
N ASN A 56 1.73 -1.53 -30.20
CA ASN A 56 1.31 -2.80 -29.59
C ASN A 56 1.91 -4.03 -30.31
N MET A 57 2.18 -3.93 -31.62
CA MET A 57 2.67 -5.06 -32.41
C MET A 57 4.11 -5.43 -32.03
N ALA A 58 4.95 -4.45 -31.78
CA ALA A 58 6.31 -4.60 -31.29
C ALA A 58 6.31 -5.24 -29.89
N THR A 59 5.45 -4.77 -28.98
CA THR A 59 5.30 -5.38 -27.64
C THR A 59 4.85 -6.84 -27.74
N MET A 60 3.87 -7.15 -28.60
CA MET A 60 3.43 -8.53 -28.83
C MET A 60 4.52 -9.40 -29.47
N SER A 61 5.36 -8.84 -30.33
CA SER A 61 6.54 -9.52 -30.89
C SER A 61 7.54 -9.89 -29.78
N HIS A 62 7.82 -8.97 -28.85
CA HIS A 62 8.69 -9.24 -27.70
C HIS A 62 8.10 -10.31 -26.75
N LYS A 63 6.78 -10.27 -26.48
CA LYS A 63 6.06 -11.31 -25.73
C LYS A 63 6.21 -12.68 -26.39
N GLY A 64 5.92 -12.75 -27.70
CA GLY A 64 6.03 -13.98 -28.48
C GLY A 64 7.44 -14.56 -28.48
N LEU A 65 8.46 -13.71 -28.62
CA LEU A 65 9.86 -14.10 -28.55
C LEU A 65 10.26 -14.63 -27.16
N ALA A 66 9.84 -13.96 -26.08
CA ALA A 66 10.11 -14.40 -24.71
C ALA A 66 9.49 -15.78 -24.44
N ILE A 67 8.23 -15.99 -24.83
CA ILE A 67 7.53 -17.27 -24.68
C ILE A 67 8.21 -18.38 -25.50
N ARG A 68 8.63 -18.07 -26.74
CA ARG A 68 9.38 -19.03 -27.57
C ARG A 68 10.69 -19.46 -26.90
N MET A 69 11.49 -18.49 -26.45
CA MET A 69 12.76 -18.77 -25.76
C MET A 69 12.56 -19.55 -24.47
N LEU A 70 11.49 -19.26 -23.71
CA LEU A 70 11.13 -20.02 -22.51
C LEU A 70 10.81 -21.47 -22.88
N ASN A 71 9.97 -21.71 -23.88
CA ASN A 71 9.62 -23.05 -24.33
C ASN A 71 10.84 -23.84 -24.83
N GLU A 72 11.76 -23.20 -25.55
CA GLU A 72 13.03 -23.82 -25.96
C GLU A 72 13.90 -24.17 -24.75
N HIS A 73 14.00 -23.29 -23.75
CA HIS A 73 14.75 -23.53 -22.53
C HIS A 73 14.15 -24.68 -21.71
N LEU A 74 12.82 -24.77 -21.61
CA LEU A 74 12.11 -25.84 -20.92
C LEU A 74 12.27 -27.22 -21.59
N ARG A 75 12.48 -27.25 -22.92
CA ARG A 75 12.72 -28.49 -23.68
C ARG A 75 14.18 -28.94 -23.65
N SER A 76 15.12 -28.00 -23.65
CA SER A 76 16.56 -28.27 -23.82
C SER A 76 17.31 -28.45 -22.50
N LYS A 77 16.78 -27.93 -21.39
CA LYS A 77 17.39 -27.99 -20.05
C LYS A 77 16.37 -28.55 -19.05
N SER A 78 16.79 -28.67 -17.79
CA SER A 78 15.84 -28.91 -16.70
C SER A 78 14.77 -27.82 -16.69
N SER A 79 13.50 -28.23 -16.74
CA SER A 79 12.34 -27.33 -16.74
C SER A 79 12.20 -26.52 -15.43
N THR A 80 13.04 -26.77 -14.43
CA THR A 80 12.96 -26.17 -13.09
C THR A 80 14.21 -25.37 -12.72
N THR A 81 15.01 -24.94 -13.69
CA THR A 81 16.15 -24.04 -13.43
C THR A 81 15.70 -22.68 -12.86
N ASP A 82 16.57 -22.04 -12.10
CA ASP A 82 16.38 -20.67 -11.59
C ASP A 82 16.02 -19.68 -12.69
N VAL A 83 16.67 -19.79 -13.85
CA VAL A 83 16.37 -18.99 -15.05
C VAL A 83 14.93 -19.18 -15.50
N ALA A 84 14.44 -20.42 -15.60
CA ALA A 84 13.09 -20.69 -16.04
C ALA A 84 12.05 -20.17 -15.02
N ILE A 85 12.30 -20.42 -13.73
CA ILE A 85 11.42 -19.97 -12.64
C ILE A 85 11.35 -18.44 -12.58
N SER A 86 12.49 -17.75 -12.68
CA SER A 86 12.54 -16.28 -12.73
C SER A 86 11.90 -15.70 -14.00
N ALA A 87 12.01 -16.39 -15.15
CA ALA A 87 11.33 -15.96 -16.38
C ALA A 87 9.81 -16.05 -16.24
N VAL A 88 9.29 -17.18 -15.73
CA VAL A 88 7.84 -17.36 -15.49
C VAL A 88 7.33 -16.38 -14.45
N THR A 89 8.10 -16.11 -13.39
CA THR A 89 7.73 -15.12 -12.35
C THR A 89 7.62 -13.71 -12.92
N GLN A 90 8.54 -13.30 -13.80
CA GLN A 90 8.46 -12.00 -14.46
C GLN A 90 7.29 -11.92 -15.46
N LEU A 91 7.05 -12.97 -16.24
CA LEU A 91 5.86 -13.04 -17.10
C LEU A 91 4.55 -12.95 -16.30
N ILE A 92 4.49 -13.57 -15.11
CA ILE A 92 3.34 -13.41 -14.19
C ILE A 92 3.12 -11.95 -13.80
N LEU A 93 4.18 -11.22 -13.47
CA LEU A 93 4.09 -9.79 -13.15
C LEU A 93 3.63 -8.99 -14.37
N ASP A 94 4.18 -9.28 -15.55
CA ASP A 94 3.78 -8.61 -16.80
C ASP A 94 2.29 -8.86 -17.12
N GLU A 95 1.82 -10.10 -17.00
CA GLU A 95 0.39 -10.42 -17.22
C GLU A 95 -0.52 -9.80 -16.14
N TRP A 96 -0.05 -9.68 -14.90
CA TRP A 96 -0.83 -9.03 -13.85
C TRP A 96 -0.93 -7.50 -14.01
N TYR A 97 0.08 -6.89 -14.65
CA TYR A 97 0.14 -5.45 -14.90
C TYR A 97 -0.57 -5.04 -16.18
N TRP A 98 -0.41 -5.80 -17.28
CA TRP A 98 -0.88 -5.41 -18.62
C TRP A 98 -1.73 -6.48 -19.33
N GLY A 99 -1.80 -7.68 -18.77
CA GLY A 99 -2.37 -8.85 -19.46
C GLY A 99 -3.77 -9.25 -19.01
N GLU A 100 -4.16 -10.43 -19.48
CA GLU A 100 -5.46 -11.04 -19.23
C GLU A 100 -5.41 -11.98 -18.01
N ALA A 101 -6.52 -12.03 -17.26
CA ALA A 101 -6.61 -12.86 -16.07
C ALA A 101 -6.46 -14.38 -16.35
N SER A 102 -6.78 -14.83 -17.57
CA SER A 102 -6.59 -16.22 -18.00
C SER A 102 -5.11 -16.60 -18.10
N ASP A 103 -4.31 -15.71 -18.67
CA ASP A 103 -2.88 -15.92 -18.92
C ASP A 103 -2.13 -15.92 -17.58
N LEU A 104 -2.47 -14.97 -16.71
CA LEU A 104 -1.98 -14.91 -15.33
C LEU A 104 -2.17 -16.25 -14.59
N ARG A 105 -3.39 -16.81 -14.62
CA ARG A 105 -3.68 -18.10 -13.97
C ARG A 105 -2.92 -19.27 -14.59
N ALA A 106 -2.73 -19.27 -15.90
CA ALA A 106 -1.97 -20.31 -16.58
C ALA A 106 -0.50 -20.30 -16.15
N HIS A 107 0.12 -19.13 -16.07
CA HIS A 107 1.50 -19.00 -15.61
C HIS A 107 1.66 -19.35 -14.13
N LEU A 108 0.73 -18.94 -13.26
CA LEU A 108 0.74 -19.32 -11.83
C LEU A 108 0.67 -20.85 -11.65
N ARG A 109 -0.16 -21.55 -12.43
CA ARG A 109 -0.20 -23.03 -12.45
C ARG A 109 1.14 -23.64 -12.86
N GLY A 110 1.75 -23.13 -13.92
CA GLY A 110 3.06 -23.58 -14.37
C GLY A 110 4.14 -23.37 -13.31
N LEU A 111 4.18 -22.18 -12.71
CA LEU A 111 5.15 -21.84 -11.66
C LEU A 111 5.02 -22.76 -10.43
N ARG A 112 3.79 -23.00 -9.98
CA ARG A 112 3.50 -23.92 -8.86
C ARG A 112 4.09 -25.30 -9.11
N GLU A 113 3.88 -25.84 -10.32
CA GLU A 113 4.39 -27.16 -10.69
C GLU A 113 5.92 -27.18 -10.81
N MET A 114 6.52 -26.13 -11.37
CA MET A 114 7.98 -26.01 -11.44
C MET A 114 8.63 -26.02 -10.05
N ILE A 115 8.06 -25.30 -9.08
CA ILE A 115 8.55 -25.26 -7.69
C ILE A 115 8.41 -26.64 -7.04
N ARG A 116 7.27 -27.31 -7.25
CA ARG A 116 7.03 -28.67 -6.74
C ARG A 116 8.06 -29.65 -7.28
N LEU A 117 8.30 -29.65 -8.59
CA LEU A 117 9.30 -30.49 -9.26
C LEU A 117 10.73 -30.15 -8.86
N ARG A 118 11.01 -28.89 -8.48
CA ARG A 118 12.30 -28.47 -7.90
C ARG A 118 12.49 -28.93 -6.45
N GLY A 119 11.45 -29.45 -5.80
CA GLY A 119 11.46 -29.88 -4.41
C GLY A 119 11.18 -28.77 -3.38
N GLY A 120 10.61 -27.65 -3.83
CA GLY A 120 10.13 -26.55 -2.98
C GLY A 120 11.01 -25.30 -2.94
N PHE A 121 10.54 -24.27 -2.24
CA PHE A 121 11.19 -22.95 -2.17
C PHE A 121 12.62 -22.99 -1.65
N ARG A 122 12.92 -23.90 -0.73
CA ARG A 122 14.27 -24.10 -0.17
C ARG A 122 15.33 -24.51 -1.21
N ASN A 123 14.91 -25.00 -2.38
CA ASN A 123 15.79 -25.46 -3.45
C ASN A 123 15.92 -24.45 -4.61
N LEU A 124 15.39 -23.24 -4.44
CA LEU A 124 15.58 -22.15 -5.39
C LEU A 124 16.90 -21.44 -5.09
N GLY A 125 17.61 -21.04 -6.16
CA GLY A 125 18.94 -20.48 -6.05
C GLY A 125 18.99 -19.01 -5.59
N MET A 126 20.16 -18.41 -5.78
CA MET A 126 20.49 -17.03 -5.38
C MET A 126 20.26 -16.75 -3.89
N ASP A 127 20.69 -17.65 -3.02
CA ASP A 127 20.55 -17.53 -1.56
C ASP A 127 19.11 -17.19 -1.12
N GLY A 128 18.14 -17.80 -1.79
CA GLY A 128 16.72 -17.63 -1.51
C GLY A 128 16.09 -16.36 -2.09
N ILE A 129 16.84 -15.48 -2.79
CA ILE A 129 16.27 -14.28 -3.43
C ILE A 129 15.12 -14.65 -4.38
N ILE A 130 15.28 -15.71 -5.16
CA ILE A 130 14.24 -16.15 -6.11
C ILE A 130 12.97 -16.59 -5.35
N ALA A 131 13.11 -17.34 -4.26
CA ALA A 131 11.97 -17.73 -3.43
C ALA A 131 11.24 -16.52 -2.85
N LYS A 132 12.00 -15.54 -2.33
CA LYS A 132 11.44 -14.29 -1.79
C LYS A 132 10.64 -13.55 -2.85
N LEU A 133 11.18 -13.36 -4.05
CA LEU A 133 10.51 -12.68 -5.16
C LEU A 133 9.26 -13.42 -5.66
N VAL A 134 9.30 -14.75 -5.70
CA VAL A 134 8.15 -15.57 -6.07
C VAL A 134 7.02 -15.43 -5.05
N ILE A 135 7.35 -15.55 -3.76
CA ILE A 135 6.38 -15.48 -2.67
C ILE A 135 5.75 -14.09 -2.61
N THR A 136 6.56 -13.03 -2.65
CA THR A 136 6.03 -11.65 -2.62
C THR A 136 5.14 -11.36 -3.83
N THR A 137 5.49 -11.88 -5.01
CA THR A 137 4.66 -11.73 -6.23
C THR A 137 3.29 -12.38 -6.05
N ASP A 138 3.25 -13.65 -5.62
CA ASP A 138 2.00 -14.38 -5.39
C ASP A 138 1.12 -13.70 -4.32
N ILE A 139 1.75 -13.23 -3.24
CA ILE A 139 1.05 -12.52 -2.16
C ILE A 139 0.54 -11.15 -2.63
N ALA A 140 1.32 -10.38 -3.39
CA ALA A 140 0.88 -9.09 -3.91
C ALA A 140 -0.34 -9.23 -4.84
N ILE A 141 -0.34 -10.25 -5.71
CA ILE A 141 -1.48 -10.61 -6.55
C ILE A 141 -2.69 -10.95 -5.68
N ALA A 142 -2.50 -11.82 -4.69
CA ALA A 142 -3.55 -12.27 -3.80
C ALA A 142 -4.19 -11.12 -3.01
N LEU A 143 -3.37 -10.21 -2.46
CA LEU A 143 -3.82 -9.02 -1.75
C LEU A 143 -4.61 -8.09 -2.66
N SER A 144 -4.15 -7.87 -3.91
CA SER A 144 -4.83 -7.01 -4.89
C SER A 144 -6.20 -7.53 -5.32
N PHE A 145 -6.37 -8.84 -5.41
CA PHE A 145 -7.65 -9.46 -5.74
C PHE A 145 -8.49 -9.83 -4.50
N GLU A 146 -7.95 -9.68 -3.29
CA GLU A 146 -8.58 -10.09 -2.02
C GLU A 146 -8.93 -11.60 -1.98
N ILE A 147 -8.07 -12.41 -2.60
CA ILE A 147 -8.18 -13.87 -2.69
C ILE A 147 -7.03 -14.57 -1.94
N PRO A 148 -7.12 -15.88 -1.65
CA PRO A 148 -6.00 -16.63 -1.11
C PRO A 148 -4.83 -16.73 -2.11
N PRO A 149 -3.57 -16.71 -1.66
CA PRO A 149 -2.41 -16.88 -2.55
C PRO A 149 -2.34 -18.27 -3.17
N PHE A 150 -1.79 -18.34 -4.38
CA PHE A 150 -1.80 -19.54 -5.22
C PHE A 150 -0.70 -20.54 -4.84
N LEU A 151 0.44 -20.06 -4.34
CA LEU A 151 1.63 -20.85 -4.00
C LEU A 151 1.65 -21.24 -2.52
N GLN A 152 0.55 -21.86 -2.07
CA GLN A 152 0.37 -22.33 -0.69
C GLN A 152 -0.01 -23.83 -0.65
N ASN A 153 -0.33 -24.36 0.54
CA ASN A 153 -0.85 -25.72 0.73
C ASN A 153 0.14 -26.82 0.30
N GLY A 154 1.26 -26.95 1.03
CA GLY A 154 2.24 -28.02 0.87
C GLY A 154 3.54 -27.72 1.62
N PRO A 155 4.29 -28.75 2.09
CA PRO A 155 5.61 -28.53 2.70
C PRO A 155 6.61 -27.87 1.74
N GLU A 156 6.47 -28.10 0.43
CA GLU A 156 7.30 -27.50 -0.62
C GLU A 156 7.13 -25.97 -0.72
N PHE A 157 6.01 -25.44 -0.24
CA PHE A 157 5.72 -24.00 -0.23
C PHE A 157 6.07 -23.33 1.11
N LYS A 158 6.71 -24.05 2.03
CA LYS A 158 7.28 -23.46 3.24
C LYS A 158 8.68 -22.91 2.92
N PHE A 159 8.88 -21.63 3.19
CA PHE A 159 10.18 -20.98 3.06
C PHE A 159 10.63 -20.46 4.43
N HIS A 160 11.90 -20.70 4.74
CA HIS A 160 12.58 -20.18 5.92
C HIS A 160 13.86 -19.54 5.44
N ASP A 161 14.03 -18.26 5.73
CA ASP A 161 15.26 -17.55 5.43
C ASP A 161 16.28 -17.79 6.55
N MET A 162 17.48 -18.21 6.16
CA MET A 162 18.59 -18.43 7.10
C MET A 162 19.35 -17.13 7.40
N ASN A 163 19.14 -16.08 6.60
CA ASN A 163 19.80 -14.79 6.72
C ASN A 163 18.93 -13.81 7.51
N GLN A 164 19.02 -13.86 8.84
CA GLN A 164 18.37 -12.88 9.71
C GLN A 164 19.21 -11.60 9.76
N GLY A 165 18.77 -10.58 9.03
CA GLY A 165 19.34 -9.23 9.12
C GLY A 165 18.85 -8.49 10.37
N PRO A 166 19.58 -7.48 10.86
CA PRO A 166 19.12 -6.67 11.97
C PRO A 166 17.80 -5.96 11.62
N LEU A 167 16.93 -5.79 12.61
CA LEU A 167 15.71 -4.99 12.48
C LEU A 167 16.08 -3.56 12.07
N ARG A 168 15.57 -3.13 10.91
CA ARG A 168 15.65 -1.73 10.49
C ARG A 168 14.37 -1.02 10.89
N ILE A 169 14.50 0.10 11.59
CA ILE A 169 13.37 0.91 12.05
C ILE A 169 12.48 1.36 10.87
N CYS A 170 13.04 1.53 9.66
CA CYS A 170 12.27 1.87 8.46
C CYS A 170 11.25 0.80 8.05
N PHE A 171 11.38 -0.45 8.51
CA PHE A 171 10.40 -1.51 8.28
C PHE A 171 9.32 -1.61 9.35
N ASN A 172 9.36 -0.71 10.34
CA ASN A 172 8.31 -0.65 11.34
C ASN A 172 6.95 -0.40 10.65
N THR A 173 5.96 -1.21 10.99
CA THR A 173 4.67 -1.26 10.30
C THR A 173 3.53 -1.52 11.29
N PRO A 174 2.32 -0.97 11.07
CA PRO A 174 1.13 -1.32 11.85
C PRO A 174 0.69 -2.79 11.68
N LEU A 175 1.17 -3.49 10.65
CA LEU A 175 0.75 -4.87 10.36
C LEU A 175 1.36 -5.92 11.32
N VAL A 176 2.47 -5.60 11.98
CA VAL A 176 3.26 -6.57 12.75
C VAL A 176 3.32 -6.17 14.22
N SER A 177 3.08 -7.14 15.10
CA SER A 177 3.18 -7.00 16.56
C SER A 177 3.76 -8.28 17.19
N PRO A 178 4.66 -8.19 18.19
CA PRO A 178 5.21 -6.95 18.76
C PRO A 178 6.35 -6.37 17.91
N LEU A 179 6.37 -5.04 17.79
CA LEU A 179 7.51 -4.24 17.33
C LEU A 179 7.68 -3.03 18.26
N VAL A 180 8.81 -2.33 18.18
CA VAL A 180 9.01 -1.09 18.95
C VAL A 180 7.90 -0.08 18.60
N PRO A 181 7.20 0.50 19.59
CA PRO A 181 6.15 1.49 19.34
C PRO A 181 6.68 2.68 18.52
N PHE A 182 5.87 3.18 17.58
CA PHE A 182 6.23 4.34 16.75
C PHE A 182 6.48 5.58 17.61
N SER A 183 5.74 5.72 18.72
CA SER A 183 5.92 6.79 19.70
C SER A 183 7.31 6.83 20.33
N THR A 184 8.03 5.71 20.38
CA THR A 184 9.42 5.63 20.88
C THR A 184 10.46 5.93 19.80
N CYS A 185 10.07 5.82 18.52
CA CYS A 185 10.95 6.03 17.37
C CYS A 185 10.69 7.35 16.63
N THR A 186 9.96 8.31 17.22
CA THR A 186 9.58 9.57 16.57
C THR A 186 10.78 10.33 16.01
N ASN A 187 11.84 10.49 16.80
CA ASN A 187 13.05 11.18 16.36
C ASN A 187 13.80 10.41 15.27
N SER A 188 13.95 9.08 15.43
CA SER A 188 14.68 8.23 14.49
C SER A 188 13.98 8.09 13.13
N MET A 189 12.65 8.19 13.10
CA MET A 189 11.83 8.10 11.89
C MET A 189 11.37 9.48 11.38
N ASN A 190 11.74 10.56 12.08
CA ASN A 190 11.27 11.92 11.84
C ASN A 190 9.73 12.01 11.74
N LEU A 191 9.04 11.37 12.69
CA LEU A 191 7.57 11.35 12.76
C LEU A 191 7.06 12.41 13.72
N HIS A 192 6.01 13.12 13.31
CA HIS A 192 5.22 13.91 14.24
C HIS A 192 4.55 13.00 15.29
N ALA A 193 4.43 13.50 16.53
CA ALA A 193 3.92 12.72 17.65
C ALA A 193 2.48 12.21 17.43
N ALA A 194 1.64 13.00 16.76
CA ALA A 194 0.28 12.58 16.39
C ALA A 194 0.30 11.42 15.37
N THR A 195 1.19 11.48 14.38
CA THR A 195 1.38 10.41 13.38
C THR A 195 1.79 9.11 14.05
N ALA A 196 2.77 9.18 14.95
CA ALA A 196 3.24 8.01 15.70
C ALA A 196 2.13 7.36 16.55
N ARG A 197 1.30 8.19 17.21
CA ARG A 197 0.13 7.69 17.98
C ARG A 197 -0.88 6.99 17.08
N ILE A 198 -1.26 7.60 15.95
CA ILE A 198 -2.19 6.98 14.99
C ILE A 198 -1.66 5.61 14.54
N LEU A 199 -0.37 5.50 14.24
CA LEU A 199 0.24 4.23 13.81
C LEU A 199 0.25 3.18 14.94
N ASP A 200 0.50 3.59 16.18
CA ASP A 200 0.42 2.69 17.35
C ASP A 200 -1.02 2.21 17.59
N ASP A 201 -2.02 3.09 17.43
CA ASP A 201 -3.44 2.73 17.52
C ASP A 201 -3.84 1.74 16.42
N MET A 202 -3.37 1.96 15.19
CA MET A 202 -3.62 1.03 14.09
C MET A 202 -2.94 -0.31 14.30
N ARG A 203 -1.72 -0.34 14.87
CA ARG A 203 -1.05 -1.59 15.24
C ARG A 203 -1.86 -2.35 16.28
N PHE A 204 -2.39 -1.65 17.28
CA PHE A 204 -3.26 -2.26 18.29
C PHE A 204 -4.53 -2.84 17.67
N LEU A 205 -5.23 -2.09 16.81
CA LEU A 205 -6.46 -2.54 16.17
C LEU A 205 -6.25 -3.76 15.27
N ILE A 206 -5.24 -3.69 14.39
CA ILE A 206 -4.89 -4.80 13.50
C ILE A 206 -4.45 -6.00 14.35
N GLY A 207 -3.63 -5.79 15.39
CA GLY A 207 -3.25 -6.83 16.33
C GLY A 207 -4.43 -7.52 17.01
N ALA A 208 -5.49 -6.78 17.35
CA ALA A 208 -6.71 -7.35 17.91
C ALA A 208 -7.41 -8.29 16.92
N VAL A 209 -7.52 -7.91 15.63
CA VAL A 209 -8.05 -8.77 14.56
C VAL A 209 -7.17 -10.01 14.39
N LEU A 210 -5.85 -9.82 14.30
CA LEU A 210 -4.90 -10.92 14.09
C LEU A 210 -4.82 -11.88 15.28
N SER A 211 -5.25 -11.47 16.46
CA SER A 211 -5.30 -12.32 17.67
C SER A 211 -6.60 -13.12 17.80
N LEU A 212 -7.58 -12.90 16.91
CA LEU A 212 -8.82 -13.67 16.91
C LEU A 212 -8.55 -15.17 16.64
N PRO A 213 -9.32 -16.08 17.27
CA PRO A 213 -9.28 -17.50 16.94
C PRO A 213 -9.89 -17.74 15.56
N SER A 214 -9.64 -18.92 14.97
CA SER A 214 -10.14 -19.27 13.62
C SER A 214 -11.66 -19.21 13.47
N LYS A 215 -12.39 -19.35 14.58
CA LYS A 215 -13.86 -19.16 14.65
C LYS A 215 -14.15 -18.19 15.80
N PRO A 216 -14.13 -16.87 15.57
CA PRO A 216 -14.36 -15.88 16.61
C PRO A 216 -15.80 -15.95 17.13
N SER A 217 -15.98 -15.77 18.44
CA SER A 217 -17.31 -15.65 19.03
C SER A 217 -17.94 -14.29 18.69
N LYS A 218 -19.27 -14.17 18.86
CA LYS A 218 -19.95 -12.86 18.73
C LYS A 218 -19.38 -11.81 19.68
N ILE A 219 -18.90 -12.21 20.86
CA ILE A 219 -18.27 -11.33 21.84
C ILE A 219 -16.93 -10.82 21.33
N ASP A 220 -16.12 -11.70 20.73
CA ASP A 220 -14.82 -11.30 20.16
C ASP A 220 -15.00 -10.32 19.00
N LEU A 221 -15.94 -10.62 18.10
CA LEU A 221 -16.30 -9.72 17.00
C LEU A 221 -16.81 -8.38 17.51
N HIS A 222 -17.67 -8.38 18.53
CA HIS A 222 -18.19 -7.15 19.14
C HIS A 222 -17.08 -6.30 19.77
N LYS A 223 -16.09 -6.92 20.45
CA LYS A 223 -14.93 -6.21 21.01
C LYS A 223 -14.12 -5.53 19.91
N VAL A 224 -13.83 -6.24 18.82
CA VAL A 224 -13.09 -5.68 17.68
C VAL A 224 -13.88 -4.54 17.04
N HIS A 225 -15.17 -4.73 16.80
CA HIS A 225 -16.06 -3.69 16.26
C HIS A 225 -16.04 -2.42 17.14
N THR A 226 -16.29 -2.55 18.45
CA THR A 226 -16.32 -1.41 19.38
C THR A 226 -14.96 -0.72 19.47
N THR A 227 -13.87 -1.48 19.42
CA THR A 227 -12.50 -0.93 19.37
C THR A 227 -12.27 -0.16 18.08
N ALA A 228 -12.66 -0.71 16.94
CA ALA A 228 -12.55 -0.06 15.63
C ALA A 228 -13.35 1.24 15.58
N ALA A 229 -14.60 1.23 16.07
CA ALA A 229 -15.46 2.40 16.14
C ALA A 229 -14.85 3.51 17.02
N TRP A 230 -14.35 3.17 18.21
CA TRP A 230 -13.69 4.12 19.09
C TRP A 230 -12.42 4.73 18.47
N ILE A 231 -11.57 3.91 17.84
CA ILE A 231 -10.38 4.40 17.13
C ILE A 231 -10.76 5.28 15.96
N HIS A 232 -11.75 4.87 15.16
CA HIS A 232 -12.24 5.62 14.00
C HIS A 232 -12.74 7.01 14.42
N GLU A 233 -13.61 7.07 15.42
CA GLU A 233 -14.16 8.32 15.95
C GLU A 233 -13.08 9.23 16.52
N ARG A 234 -12.11 8.68 17.26
CA ARG A 234 -11.01 9.47 17.81
C ARG A 234 -10.14 10.07 16.70
N ILE A 235 -9.81 9.30 15.66
CA ILE A 235 -9.01 9.78 14.53
C ILE A 235 -9.78 10.79 13.68
N SER A 236 -11.09 10.59 13.49
CA SER A 236 -11.92 11.51 12.69
C SER A 236 -12.03 12.90 13.33
N ARG A 237 -12.00 12.97 14.67
CA ARG A 237 -11.96 14.24 15.44
C ARG A 237 -10.60 14.95 15.39
N LEU A 238 -9.53 14.29 14.97
CA LEU A 238 -8.24 14.96 14.79
C LEU A 238 -8.30 15.92 13.58
N PRO A 239 -7.58 17.06 13.63
CA PRO A 239 -7.51 17.98 12.50
C PRO A 239 -6.98 17.29 11.25
N VAL A 240 -7.43 17.74 10.09
CA VAL A 240 -6.93 17.27 8.79
C VAL A 240 -5.45 17.56 8.65
N GLN A 241 -5.01 18.72 9.14
CA GLN A 241 -3.61 19.12 9.24
C GLN A 241 -2.98 18.63 10.55
N SER A 242 -1.66 18.43 10.55
CA SER A 242 -0.96 18.02 11.78
C SER A 242 -1.21 19.06 12.87
N PRO A 243 -1.56 18.64 14.10
CA PRO A 243 -1.63 19.55 15.23
C PRO A 243 -0.30 20.29 15.36
N GLU A 244 -0.33 21.59 15.66
CA GLU A 244 0.90 22.33 15.94
C GLU A 244 1.69 21.62 17.03
N ALA A 245 2.97 21.34 16.76
CA ALA A 245 3.87 20.85 17.78
C ALA A 245 3.93 21.94 18.86
N ARG A 246 3.25 21.72 20.00
CA ARG A 246 3.38 22.59 21.16
C ARG A 246 4.87 22.71 21.45
N LYS A 247 5.44 23.90 21.25
CA LYS A 247 6.79 24.23 21.69
C LYS A 247 6.84 23.97 23.19
N HIS A 248 7.45 22.87 23.60
CA HIS A 248 7.88 22.76 24.98
C HIS A 248 8.94 23.86 25.20
N PRO A 249 8.80 24.71 26.23
CA PRO A 249 9.83 25.70 26.52
C PRO A 249 11.14 24.95 26.76
N ALA A 250 12.18 25.37 26.04
CA ALA A 250 13.51 24.81 26.16
C ALA A 250 13.90 24.71 27.64
N ALA A 251 14.25 23.51 28.08
CA ALA A 251 14.83 23.30 29.38
C ALA A 251 16.08 24.17 29.50
N VAL A 252 16.13 24.96 30.58
CA VAL A 252 17.31 25.70 31.01
C VAL A 252 18.33 24.66 31.52
N SER A 253 19.34 24.36 30.71
CA SER A 253 20.58 23.65 31.06
C SER A 253 21.58 23.97 29.94
N ASP A 254 22.82 24.37 30.10
CA ASP A 254 23.68 24.71 31.22
C ASP A 254 24.78 25.58 30.59
N LEU A 255 25.10 26.73 31.17
CA LEU A 255 26.36 27.44 30.92
C LEU A 255 27.23 27.29 32.15
N LEU A 256 28.00 26.19 32.20
CA LEU A 256 29.21 26.10 33.00
C LEU A 256 30.28 25.39 32.16
N SER A 257 31.20 26.19 31.62
CA SER A 257 32.46 25.73 31.05
C SER A 257 33.38 25.20 32.14
N PRO A 258 34.24 24.22 31.86
CA PRO A 258 35.47 24.02 32.63
C PRO A 258 36.68 24.51 31.84
N GLU A 259 37.39 25.46 32.45
CA GLU A 259 38.79 25.77 32.18
C GLU A 259 39.73 24.69 32.75
N SER A 260 40.95 24.67 32.21
CA SER A 260 42.19 24.17 32.84
C SER A 260 42.39 22.65 32.92
N ALA A 261 43.01 22.09 31.87
CA ALA A 261 43.82 20.88 31.96
C ALA A 261 45.31 21.26 31.95
N GLY A 262 45.99 21.08 33.08
CA GLY A 262 47.43 21.16 33.23
C GLY A 262 48.04 19.77 33.47
N ASP A 263 49.18 19.57 32.82
CA ASP A 263 50.32 18.69 33.15
C ASP A 263 50.15 17.16 33.33
N ALA A 264 50.74 16.40 32.39
CA ALA A 264 51.96 15.60 32.59
C ALA A 264 52.22 14.68 31.37
N VAL A 265 53.18 15.01 30.51
CA VAL A 265 54.51 14.36 30.37
C VAL A 265 54.47 12.86 30.06
N TYR A 266 54.77 12.47 28.81
CA TYR A 266 55.96 11.67 28.46
C TYR A 266 56.28 11.73 26.95
N SER A 267 57.55 12.03 26.69
CA SER A 267 58.38 11.94 25.47
C SER A 267 58.20 10.64 24.63
N ARG A 268 58.58 10.46 23.36
CA ARG A 268 59.60 11.09 22.48
C ARG A 268 59.52 10.48 21.04
N GLN A 269 59.89 11.29 20.04
CA GLN A 269 60.77 10.98 18.86
C GLN A 269 60.35 10.01 17.73
N ASN A 270 60.13 10.54 16.51
CA ASN A 270 61.13 10.66 15.40
C ASN A 270 60.46 10.77 14.00
N SER A 271 60.87 11.78 13.22
CA SER A 271 60.69 11.95 11.76
C SER A 271 61.72 11.08 10.97
N PRO A 272 61.86 11.06 9.61
CA PRO A 272 61.39 12.03 8.59
C PRO A 272 61.00 11.54 7.16
N ALA A 273 60.45 12.50 6.38
CA ALA A 273 60.61 12.81 4.93
C ALA A 273 60.47 11.73 3.83
N SER A 274 59.65 12.00 2.80
CA SER A 274 60.11 12.60 1.51
C SER A 274 59.11 12.41 0.33
N ALA A 275 59.07 13.44 -0.54
CA ALA A 275 58.76 13.43 -2.00
C ALA A 275 57.34 13.02 -2.48
N ALA A 276 56.71 13.61 -3.50
CA ALA A 276 57.00 14.70 -4.43
C ALA A 276 55.68 15.13 -5.11
N SER A 277 55.58 16.40 -5.53
CA SER A 277 54.61 16.87 -6.55
C SER A 277 55.16 16.63 -7.98
N PRO A 278 54.38 16.81 -9.06
CA PRO A 278 54.21 18.16 -9.60
C PRO A 278 52.83 18.51 -10.21
N ARG A 279 52.63 19.83 -10.26
CA ARG A 279 51.58 20.65 -10.88
C ARG A 279 51.60 20.61 -12.42
N ILE A 280 50.45 20.95 -13.04
CA ILE A 280 50.34 21.82 -14.24
C ILE A 280 49.09 22.71 -14.02
N SER A 281 49.21 24.01 -13.74
CA SER A 281 49.25 25.18 -14.67
C SER A 281 47.87 25.46 -15.33
N ARG A 282 47.33 26.68 -15.46
CA ARG A 282 47.89 28.04 -15.35
C ARG A 282 46.78 29.08 -15.63
N ARG A 283 47.05 30.33 -15.20
CA ARG A 283 46.59 31.65 -15.71
C ARG A 283 45.17 32.12 -15.33
N ASN A 284 44.91 33.38 -14.99
CA ASN A 284 45.72 34.60 -14.77
C ASN A 284 44.79 35.67 -14.16
N SER A 285 45.26 36.43 -13.16
CA SER A 285 44.76 37.75 -12.69
C SER A 285 45.07 38.85 -13.75
N PRO A 286 44.93 40.20 -13.58
CA PRO A 286 44.87 41.07 -12.36
C PRO A 286 43.85 42.25 -12.46
N LEU A 287 43.63 43.19 -11.51
CA LEU A 287 44.49 44.27 -10.99
C LEU A 287 43.76 45.07 -9.87
N LEU A 288 44.51 45.47 -8.81
CA LEU A 288 44.70 46.78 -8.12
C LEU A 288 43.49 47.72 -7.84
N GLN A 289 43.39 48.56 -6.80
CA GLN A 289 44.24 49.12 -5.72
C GLN A 289 43.28 49.89 -4.76
N ASP A 290 43.46 49.87 -3.43
CA ASP A 290 44.02 50.98 -2.58
C ASP A 290 43.18 52.28 -2.58
N GLY A 291 42.77 52.97 -1.51
CA GLY A 291 42.97 52.93 -0.06
C GLY A 291 42.32 54.20 0.56
N SER A 292 42.37 54.33 1.89
CA SER A 292 42.23 55.58 2.70
C SER A 292 40.85 56.01 3.28
N GLN A 293 40.81 56.10 4.62
CA GLN A 293 39.90 56.88 5.51
C GLN A 293 40.21 58.42 5.44
N PRO A 294 39.60 59.39 6.19
CA PRO A 294 38.75 59.32 7.41
C PRO A 294 37.59 60.35 7.56
N ASP A 295 36.87 60.21 8.69
CA ASP A 295 36.12 61.17 9.54
C ASP A 295 35.14 62.22 8.94
N SER A 296 33.88 62.13 9.38
CA SER A 296 33.22 63.26 10.06
C SER A 296 31.90 62.85 10.73
N SER A 297 31.77 63.30 11.97
CA SER A 297 30.62 63.27 12.86
C SER A 297 29.38 63.98 12.29
N SER A 298 28.21 63.39 12.46
CA SER A 298 26.94 64.14 12.55
C SER A 298 25.93 63.38 13.41
N GLU A 299 25.62 64.00 14.55
CA GLU A 299 24.50 63.67 15.42
C GLU A 299 23.18 63.87 14.67
N HIS A 300 22.35 62.84 14.62
CA HIS A 300 20.91 63.01 14.39
C HIS A 300 20.11 62.04 15.25
N SER A 301 19.60 62.58 16.35
CA SER A 301 18.52 62.03 17.17
C SER A 301 17.27 61.77 16.32
N TYR A 302 16.75 60.54 16.34
CA TYR A 302 15.40 60.20 15.91
C TYR A 302 14.78 59.11 16.82
N PRO A 303 13.44 59.06 16.91
CA PRO A 303 12.71 58.79 18.13
C PRO A 303 12.28 57.33 18.32
N HIS A 304 11.80 57.04 19.53
CA HIS A 304 11.07 55.84 19.95
C HIS A 304 10.59 54.90 18.83
N SER A 305 11.20 53.72 18.78
CA SER A 305 10.77 52.60 17.94
C SER A 305 9.36 52.16 18.34
N ARG A 306 8.40 52.44 17.46
CA ARG A 306 7.07 51.84 17.42
C ARG A 306 7.22 50.31 17.29
N PRO A 307 6.41 49.47 17.97
CA PRO A 307 6.48 48.03 17.78
C PRO A 307 6.16 47.72 16.31
N GLN A 308 7.09 47.09 15.60
CA GLN A 308 6.79 46.59 14.26
C GLN A 308 5.77 45.46 14.34
N PRO A 309 4.84 45.36 13.38
CA PRO A 309 4.00 44.17 13.25
C PRO A 309 4.93 42.98 13.01
N VAL A 310 4.85 41.98 13.88
CA VAL A 310 5.51 40.69 13.70
C VAL A 310 5.01 40.12 12.37
N LEU A 311 5.85 40.15 11.34
CA LEU A 311 5.61 39.39 10.12
C LEU A 311 5.36 37.93 10.53
N PRO A 312 4.31 37.27 10.02
CA PRO A 312 4.15 35.84 10.23
C PRO A 312 5.45 35.17 9.81
N GLY A 313 6.08 34.44 10.73
CA GLY A 313 7.21 33.58 10.37
C GLY A 313 6.78 32.62 9.25
N PRO A 314 7.74 32.07 8.48
CA PRO A 314 7.42 31.11 7.44
C PRO A 314 6.52 30.01 8.04
N LEU A 315 5.34 29.83 7.45
CA LEU A 315 4.40 28.76 7.79
C LEU A 315 5.20 27.46 7.88
N GLU A 316 5.17 26.79 9.03
CA GLU A 316 5.75 25.46 9.19
C GLU A 316 5.26 24.57 8.04
N PRO A 317 6.16 23.86 7.35
CA PRO A 317 5.78 23.05 6.20
C PRO A 317 4.74 22.02 6.62
N GLU A 318 3.65 21.96 5.85
CA GLU A 318 2.54 21.04 6.04
C GLU A 318 3.05 19.59 6.20
N ASP A 319 2.73 18.93 7.32
CA ASP A 319 3.09 17.51 7.51
C ASP A 319 2.14 16.63 6.68
N VAL A 320 2.51 16.45 5.42
CA VAL A 320 1.77 15.61 4.47
C VAL A 320 1.81 14.13 4.88
N LEU A 321 2.86 13.68 5.57
CA LEU A 321 2.92 12.29 6.04
C LEU A 321 1.83 12.01 7.07
N TYR A 322 1.60 12.95 7.99
CA TYR A 322 0.48 12.88 8.92
C TYR A 322 -0.86 12.72 8.18
N GLN A 323 -1.10 13.49 7.12
CA GLN A 323 -2.34 13.40 6.35
C GLN A 323 -2.54 12.03 5.72
N ALA A 324 -1.51 11.51 5.04
CA ALA A 324 -1.57 10.20 4.40
C ALA A 324 -1.83 9.09 5.43
N VAL A 325 -1.14 9.14 6.57
CA VAL A 325 -1.34 8.18 7.68
C VAL A 325 -2.75 8.29 8.27
N ARG A 326 -3.25 9.51 8.49
CA ARG A 326 -4.59 9.75 9.03
C ARG A 326 -5.68 9.22 8.08
N GLN A 327 -5.57 9.52 6.79
CA GLN A 327 -6.50 9.03 5.76
C GLN A 327 -6.49 7.50 5.69
N ALA A 328 -5.32 6.88 5.66
CA ALA A 328 -5.20 5.42 5.68
C ALA A 328 -5.81 4.82 6.95
N ALA A 329 -5.55 5.42 8.13
CA ALA A 329 -6.11 4.93 9.39
C ALA A 329 -7.64 5.02 9.43
N LEU A 330 -8.25 6.05 8.84
CA LEU A 330 -9.70 6.15 8.70
C LEU A 330 -10.28 5.06 7.81
N ILE A 331 -9.60 4.74 6.69
CA ILE A 331 -9.97 3.63 5.81
C ILE A 331 -9.89 2.31 6.57
N TYR A 332 -8.73 1.99 7.16
CA TYR A 332 -8.50 0.73 7.86
C TYR A 332 -9.47 0.53 9.05
N SER A 333 -9.67 1.55 9.87
CA SER A 333 -10.59 1.46 11.00
C SER A 333 -12.04 1.25 10.52
N ARG A 334 -12.45 1.85 9.39
CA ARG A 334 -13.79 1.67 8.83
C ARG A 334 -13.98 0.28 8.23
N VAL A 335 -13.03 -0.24 7.45
CA VAL A 335 -13.15 -1.61 6.90
C VAL A 335 -13.18 -2.66 8.01
N ILE A 336 -12.41 -2.47 9.08
CA ILE A 336 -12.41 -3.37 10.24
C ILE A 336 -13.71 -3.25 11.02
N MET A 337 -14.22 -2.02 11.21
CA MET A 337 -15.50 -1.79 11.87
C MET A 337 -16.66 -2.45 11.11
N LEU A 338 -16.71 -2.30 9.79
CA LEU A 338 -17.74 -2.89 8.95
C LEU A 338 -17.51 -4.38 8.67
N ARG A 339 -16.30 -4.89 8.92
CA ARG A 339 -15.82 -6.23 8.56
C ARG A 339 -16.15 -6.55 7.09
N GLN A 340 -15.74 -5.66 6.20
CA GLN A 340 -15.89 -5.78 4.75
C GLN A 340 -14.56 -5.50 4.04
N SER A 341 -14.42 -5.96 2.81
CA SER A 341 -13.22 -5.80 1.98
C SER A 341 -12.90 -4.32 1.71
N PHE A 342 -11.65 -4.03 1.37
CA PHE A 342 -11.27 -2.67 1.00
C PHE A 342 -12.00 -2.23 -0.27
N ARG A 343 -12.17 -3.15 -1.23
CA ARG A 343 -12.90 -2.84 -2.47
C ARG A 343 -14.36 -2.49 -2.22
N ALA A 344 -15.04 -3.11 -1.26
CA ALA A 344 -16.44 -2.83 -0.95
C ALA A 344 -16.64 -1.48 -0.25
N VAL A 345 -15.71 -1.07 0.61
CA VAL A 345 -15.89 0.07 1.54
C VAL A 345 -15.21 1.36 1.08
N VAL A 346 -14.09 1.26 0.35
CA VAL A 346 -13.30 2.44 -0.04
C VAL A 346 -13.85 3.01 -1.34
N THR A 347 -14.26 4.27 -1.30
CA THR A 347 -14.76 4.96 -2.49
C THR A 347 -13.62 5.41 -3.41
N GLN A 348 -13.93 5.60 -4.70
CA GLN A 348 -12.96 6.12 -5.67
C GLN A 348 -12.39 7.49 -5.27
N ASN A 349 -13.22 8.35 -4.65
CA ASN A 349 -12.78 9.66 -4.19
C ASN A 349 -11.78 9.55 -3.03
N GLU A 350 -12.04 8.68 -2.05
CA GLU A 350 -11.11 8.45 -0.93
C GLU A 350 -9.79 7.84 -1.40
N PHE A 351 -9.85 6.90 -2.35
CA PHE A 351 -8.68 6.36 -3.03
C PHE A 351 -7.84 7.49 -3.65
N LEU A 352 -8.46 8.33 -4.50
CA LEU A 352 -7.75 9.43 -5.17
C LEU A 352 -7.18 10.46 -4.18
N GLN A 353 -7.92 10.79 -3.11
CA GLN A 353 -7.44 11.70 -2.06
C GLN A 353 -6.22 11.14 -1.34
N LEU A 354 -6.26 9.88 -0.92
CA LEU A 354 -5.11 9.24 -0.27
C LEU A 354 -3.93 9.12 -1.25
N TRP A 355 -4.19 8.66 -2.48
CA TRP A 355 -3.18 8.51 -3.52
C TRP A 355 -2.44 9.81 -3.82
N THR A 356 -3.19 10.90 -4.06
CA THR A 356 -2.59 12.23 -4.31
C THR A 356 -1.84 12.78 -3.11
N THR A 357 -2.34 12.54 -1.89
CA THR A 357 -1.66 12.93 -0.64
C THR A 357 -0.34 12.18 -0.48
N MET A 358 -0.30 10.87 -0.75
CA MET A 358 0.92 10.07 -0.68
C MET A 358 2.03 10.61 -1.60
N TRP A 359 1.67 11.11 -2.78
CA TRP A 359 2.63 11.65 -3.74
C TRP A 359 3.19 13.02 -3.38
N ARG A 360 2.54 13.73 -2.47
CA ARG A 360 3.06 14.98 -1.91
C ARG A 360 4.14 14.73 -0.84
N VAL A 361 4.23 13.51 -0.29
CA VAL A 361 5.26 13.14 0.68
C VAL A 361 6.60 12.86 -0.03
N PRO A 362 7.72 13.45 0.43
CA PRO A 362 9.02 13.22 -0.20
C PRO A 362 9.44 11.75 -0.19
N LEU A 363 10.07 11.29 -1.28
CA LEU A 363 10.57 9.91 -1.39
C LEU A 363 11.59 9.54 -0.30
N ALA A 364 12.41 10.50 0.12
CA ALA A 364 13.35 10.32 1.22
C ALA A 364 12.63 9.99 2.53
N THR A 365 11.48 10.61 2.77
CA THR A 365 10.61 10.31 3.91
C THR A 365 10.06 8.89 3.80
N TRP A 366 9.50 8.50 2.65
CA TRP A 366 9.00 7.14 2.44
C TRP A 366 10.06 6.06 2.65
N LYS A 367 11.30 6.31 2.21
CA LYS A 367 12.43 5.39 2.47
C LYS A 367 12.69 5.21 3.96
N GLY A 368 12.52 6.26 4.76
CA GLY A 368 12.66 6.21 6.22
C GLY A 368 11.53 5.46 6.93
N VAL A 369 10.37 5.29 6.27
CA VAL A 369 9.16 4.67 6.84
C VAL A 369 8.52 3.65 5.90
N LEU A 370 9.34 2.84 5.21
CA LEU A 370 8.89 1.91 4.17
C LEU A 370 7.79 0.93 4.66
N GLY A 371 7.85 0.47 5.91
CA GLY A 371 6.81 -0.39 6.49
C GLY A 371 5.45 0.30 6.62
N VAL A 372 5.44 1.62 6.84
CA VAL A 372 4.22 2.46 6.83
C VAL A 372 3.74 2.65 5.39
N PHE A 373 4.65 2.95 4.46
CA PHE A 373 4.31 3.04 3.04
C PHE A 373 3.63 1.77 2.52
N CYS A 374 4.22 0.59 2.79
CA CYS A 374 3.65 -0.69 2.42
C CYS A 374 2.25 -0.91 3.01
N TRP A 375 2.04 -0.56 4.28
CA TRP A 375 0.73 -0.66 4.94
C TRP A 375 -0.32 0.24 4.25
N ILE A 376 0.04 1.47 3.89
CA ILE A 376 -0.89 2.37 3.17
C ILE A 376 -1.24 1.79 1.80
N VAL A 377 -0.23 1.42 0.99
CA VAL A 377 -0.44 0.90 -0.37
C VAL A 377 -1.30 -0.37 -0.35
N LEU A 378 -1.08 -1.27 0.62
CA LEU A 378 -1.86 -2.50 0.77
C LEU A 378 -3.37 -2.20 0.87
N GLY A 379 -3.75 -1.21 1.69
CA GLY A 379 -5.16 -0.87 1.93
C GLY A 379 -5.87 -0.19 0.76
N ILE A 380 -5.15 0.27 -0.26
CA ILE A 380 -5.73 0.90 -1.44
C ILE A 380 -5.59 0.08 -2.73
N THR A 381 -4.76 -0.96 -2.71
CA THR A 381 -4.49 -1.78 -3.91
C THR A 381 -5.76 -2.43 -4.48
N PRO A 382 -6.68 -3.01 -3.67
CA PRO A 382 -7.90 -3.61 -4.21
C PRO A 382 -8.83 -2.61 -4.90
N THR A 383 -8.89 -1.38 -4.37
CA THR A 383 -9.73 -0.29 -4.89
C THR A 383 -9.14 0.36 -6.13
N ALA A 384 -7.82 0.32 -6.31
CA ALA A 384 -7.16 0.86 -7.49
C ALA A 384 -7.47 0.09 -8.78
N ARG A 385 -8.01 -1.14 -8.67
CA ARG A 385 -8.35 -1.98 -9.83
C ARG A 385 -9.34 -1.28 -10.75
N GLU A 386 -9.14 -1.42 -12.06
CA GLU A 386 -9.95 -0.76 -13.11
C GLU A 386 -9.84 0.78 -13.13
N THR A 387 -8.96 1.37 -12.32
CA THR A 387 -8.62 2.79 -12.38
C THR A 387 -7.38 3.02 -13.24
N PRO A 388 -7.15 4.23 -13.78
CA PRO A 388 -5.90 4.56 -14.49
C PRO A 388 -4.63 4.38 -13.64
N HIS A 389 -4.76 4.32 -12.31
CA HIS A 389 -3.65 4.20 -11.37
C HIS A 389 -3.34 2.75 -10.98
N ASP A 390 -4.17 1.77 -11.37
CA ASP A 390 -4.09 0.36 -10.95
C ASP A 390 -2.66 -0.20 -11.03
N ARG A 391 -2.06 -0.15 -12.22
CA ARG A 391 -0.70 -0.62 -12.48
C ARG A 391 0.32 0.03 -11.55
N PHE A 392 0.22 1.35 -11.36
CA PHE A 392 1.21 2.08 -10.57
C PHE A 392 1.09 1.73 -9.08
N VAL A 393 -0.12 1.55 -8.57
CA VAL A 393 -0.39 1.07 -7.20
C VAL A 393 0.14 -0.36 -7.01
N LYS A 394 -0.15 -1.28 -7.96
CA LYS A 394 0.39 -2.65 -7.95
C LYS A 394 1.91 -2.67 -7.95
N SER A 395 2.55 -1.85 -8.79
CA SER A 395 4.01 -1.70 -8.84
C SER A 395 4.58 -1.22 -7.49
N MET A 396 3.95 -0.24 -6.84
CA MET A 396 4.37 0.23 -5.52
C MET A 396 4.24 -0.83 -4.42
N LEU A 397 3.16 -1.63 -4.46
CA LEU A 397 3.00 -2.75 -3.53
C LEU A 397 4.11 -3.78 -3.74
N THR A 398 4.35 -4.20 -4.98
CA THR A 398 5.39 -5.17 -5.33
C THR A 398 6.78 -4.68 -4.95
N ILE A 399 7.12 -3.43 -5.27
CA ILE A 399 8.42 -2.85 -4.94
C ILE A 399 8.64 -2.80 -3.42
N SER A 400 7.65 -2.33 -2.66
CA SER A 400 7.79 -2.23 -1.20
C SER A 400 7.90 -3.60 -0.53
N LEU A 401 7.10 -4.59 -0.97
CA LEU A 401 7.19 -5.97 -0.47
C LEU A 401 8.53 -6.64 -0.85
N ASN A 402 8.98 -6.50 -2.10
CA ASN A 402 10.27 -7.03 -2.53
C ASN A 402 11.43 -6.42 -1.77
N GLN A 403 11.37 -5.11 -1.52
CA GLN A 403 12.39 -4.40 -0.76
C GLN A 403 12.45 -4.92 0.68
N MET A 404 11.30 -5.01 1.35
CA MET A 404 11.25 -5.56 2.70
C MET A 404 11.71 -7.02 2.73
N SER A 405 11.28 -7.85 1.78
CA SER A 405 11.58 -9.29 1.79
C SER A 405 13.05 -9.62 1.54
N ILE A 406 13.72 -8.86 0.68
CA ILE A 406 15.14 -9.02 0.40
C ILE A 406 15.99 -8.57 1.59
N GLU A 407 15.60 -7.48 2.27
CA GLU A 407 16.37 -6.91 3.38
C GLU A 407 16.12 -7.58 4.73
N ASN A 408 14.86 -7.89 5.03
CA ASN A 408 14.45 -8.48 6.29
C ASN A 408 13.22 -9.36 6.05
N TRP A 409 13.49 -10.62 5.71
CA TRP A 409 12.44 -11.59 5.39
C TRP A 409 11.46 -11.78 6.54
N GLU A 410 11.94 -11.81 7.79
CA GLU A 410 11.08 -12.06 8.97
C GLU A 410 9.96 -11.02 9.10
N ILE A 411 10.31 -9.73 9.01
CA ILE A 411 9.32 -8.65 9.08
C ILE A 411 8.42 -8.66 7.85
N ALA A 412 8.99 -8.89 6.66
CA ALA A 412 8.22 -8.93 5.42
C ALA A 412 7.20 -10.07 5.42
N ASP A 413 7.62 -11.28 5.81
CA ASP A 413 6.78 -12.47 5.93
C ASP A 413 5.69 -12.27 6.99
N ALA A 414 6.04 -11.69 8.15
CA ALA A 414 5.07 -11.34 9.17
C ALA A 414 4.03 -10.32 8.67
N ALA A 415 4.46 -9.27 7.97
CA ALA A 415 3.57 -8.24 7.41
C ALA A 415 2.67 -8.81 6.29
N MET A 416 3.22 -9.66 5.43
CA MET A 416 2.48 -10.35 4.37
C MET A 416 1.43 -11.29 4.96
N LYS A 417 1.79 -12.12 5.95
CA LYS A 417 0.85 -13.01 6.66
C LYS A 417 -0.24 -12.22 7.38
N ALA A 418 0.12 -11.11 8.02
CA ALA A 418 -0.83 -10.20 8.65
C ALA A 418 -1.82 -9.62 7.64
N GLY A 419 -1.35 -9.11 6.50
CA GLY A 419 -2.19 -8.60 5.43
C GLY A 419 -3.16 -9.66 4.89
N LEU A 420 -2.66 -10.87 4.61
CA LEU A 420 -3.49 -11.98 4.15
C LEU A 420 -4.54 -12.41 5.17
N LYS A 421 -4.16 -12.53 6.45
CA LYS A 421 -5.09 -12.89 7.52
C LYS A 421 -6.17 -11.81 7.73
N LEU A 422 -5.79 -10.53 7.63
CA LEU A 422 -6.75 -9.43 7.68
C LEU A 422 -7.74 -9.51 6.51
N HIS A 423 -7.25 -9.63 5.28
CA HIS A 423 -8.12 -9.73 4.10
C HIS A 423 -9.05 -10.95 4.17
N GLN A 424 -8.54 -12.10 4.64
CA GLN A 424 -9.37 -13.28 4.86
C GLN A 424 -10.50 -12.99 5.87
N TRP A 425 -10.17 -12.41 7.02
CA TRP A 425 -11.16 -12.10 8.04
C TRP A 425 -12.23 -11.09 7.59
N LEU A 426 -11.84 -10.12 6.76
CA LEU A 426 -12.77 -9.16 6.13
C LEU A 426 -13.70 -9.86 5.14
N ARG A 427 -13.16 -10.70 4.25
CA ARG A 427 -13.96 -11.48 3.29
C ARG A 427 -14.95 -12.41 3.98
N ASP A 428 -14.53 -13.07 5.06
CA ASP A 428 -15.43 -13.93 5.84
C ASP A 428 -16.62 -13.13 6.40
N GLY A 429 -16.43 -11.86 6.76
CA GLY A 429 -17.52 -10.97 7.17
C GLY A 429 -18.49 -10.63 6.05
N GLU A 430 -17.99 -10.34 4.85
CA GLU A 430 -18.84 -10.10 3.67
C GLU A 430 -19.70 -11.32 3.32
N GLU A 431 -19.11 -12.51 3.36
CA GLU A 431 -19.85 -13.74 3.11
C GLU A 431 -20.93 -13.99 4.16
N GLU A 432 -20.66 -13.68 5.43
CA GLU A 432 -21.65 -13.76 6.51
C GLU A 432 -22.80 -12.76 6.29
N HIS A 433 -22.50 -11.52 5.93
CA HIS A 433 -23.50 -10.50 5.60
C HIS A 433 -24.39 -10.94 4.42
N ALA A 434 -23.78 -11.38 3.32
CA ALA A 434 -24.50 -11.84 2.14
C ALA A 434 -25.36 -13.08 2.40
N ARG A 435 -24.97 -13.95 3.36
CA ARG A 435 -25.79 -15.09 3.78
C ARG A 435 -26.97 -14.66 4.65
N ALA A 436 -26.78 -13.66 5.52
CA ALA A 436 -27.85 -13.13 6.36
C ALA A 436 -28.93 -12.43 5.53
N GLU A 437 -28.54 -11.67 4.50
CA GLU A 437 -29.47 -11.00 3.58
C GLU A 437 -30.33 -12.01 2.80
N ARG A 438 -29.71 -13.05 2.22
CA ARG A 438 -30.46 -14.11 1.51
C ARG A 438 -31.40 -14.90 2.43
N GLY A 439 -30.97 -15.21 3.65
CA GLY A 439 -31.83 -15.90 4.62
C GLY A 439 -33.04 -15.05 5.04
N GLY A 440 -32.89 -13.73 5.11
CA GLY A 440 -34.00 -12.82 5.38
C GLY A 440 -35.02 -12.76 4.23
N GLU A 441 -34.54 -12.77 2.98
CA GLU A 441 -35.41 -12.83 1.79
C GLU A 441 -36.19 -14.16 1.71
N ASP A 442 -35.54 -15.28 2.03
CA ASP A 442 -36.18 -16.61 2.07
C ASP A 442 -37.24 -16.70 3.19
N ASP A 443 -36.96 -16.13 4.38
CA ASP A 443 -37.90 -16.08 5.51
C ASP A 443 -39.08 -15.13 5.23
N GLU A 444 -38.84 -14.00 4.54
CA GLU A 444 -39.89 -13.04 4.12
C GLU A 444 -40.76 -13.63 3.00
N ALA A 445 -40.16 -14.34 2.03
CA ALA A 445 -40.89 -15.08 1.01
C ALA A 445 -41.72 -16.22 1.61
N MET A 446 -41.17 -16.95 2.59
CA MET A 446 -41.90 -17.99 3.31
C MET A 446 -43.06 -17.42 4.14
N ALA A 447 -42.88 -16.26 4.76
CA ALA A 447 -43.95 -15.56 5.47
C ALA A 447 -45.05 -15.07 4.52
N ALA A 448 -44.68 -14.56 3.34
CA ALA A 448 -45.64 -14.14 2.31
C ALA A 448 -46.45 -15.33 1.77
N ASP A 449 -45.83 -16.49 1.55
CA ASP A 449 -46.51 -17.73 1.13
C ASP A 449 -47.47 -18.25 2.22
N ILE A 450 -47.10 -18.17 3.49
CA ILE A 450 -48.00 -18.53 4.60
C ILE A 450 -49.20 -17.59 4.65
N ILE A 451 -48.99 -16.28 4.47
CA ILE A 451 -50.07 -15.27 4.46
C ILE A 451 -51.00 -15.48 3.25
N MET A 452 -50.47 -15.76 2.05
CA MET A 452 -51.28 -16.09 0.88
C MET A 452 -52.13 -17.34 1.09
N ASN A 453 -51.54 -18.43 1.61
CA ASN A 453 -52.27 -19.68 1.87
C ASN A 453 -53.36 -19.51 2.93
N MET A 454 -53.15 -18.64 3.93
CA MET A 454 -54.19 -18.31 4.92
C MET A 454 -55.34 -17.52 4.30
N ALA A 455 -55.07 -16.63 3.33
CA ALA A 455 -56.11 -15.87 2.62
C ALA A 455 -56.95 -16.74 1.66
N GLU A 456 -56.34 -17.73 1.00
CA GLU A 456 -57.06 -18.69 0.15
C GLU A 456 -57.92 -19.67 0.96
N THR A 457 -57.47 -20.04 2.16
CA THR A 457 -58.26 -20.90 3.06
C THR A 457 -59.49 -20.15 3.63
N ALA A 458 -59.41 -18.83 3.80
CA ALA A 458 -60.52 -18.01 4.29
C ALA A 458 -61.64 -17.76 3.26
N THR A 459 -61.39 -17.98 1.96
CA THR A 459 -62.36 -17.73 0.88
C THR A 459 -63.15 -18.98 0.44
N SER A 460 -62.92 -20.13 1.08
CA SER A 460 -63.56 -21.42 0.74
C SER A 460 -64.55 -21.96 1.80
N LEU A 461 -65.33 -21.07 2.44
CA LEU A 461 -66.48 -21.48 3.26
C LEU A 461 -67.80 -21.37 2.46
N PRO A 462 -68.62 -22.43 2.40
CA PRO A 462 -69.85 -22.44 1.61
C PRO A 462 -70.97 -21.64 2.28
N SER A 463 -71.70 -20.87 1.47
CA SER A 463 -72.86 -20.10 1.92
C SER A 463 -74.02 -21.03 2.28
N GLY A 464 -74.55 -20.85 3.49
CA GLY A 464 -75.74 -21.55 3.96
C GLY A 464 -76.46 -20.76 5.04
N GLY A 465 -77.65 -20.26 4.70
CA GLY A 465 -78.81 -20.22 5.59
C GLY A 465 -78.99 -19.01 6.52
N ASP A 466 -79.84 -18.08 6.05
CA ASP A 466 -80.96 -17.44 6.76
C ASP A 466 -80.82 -16.93 8.21
N GLY A 467 -81.02 -15.61 8.37
CA GLY A 467 -81.32 -14.99 9.66
C GLY A 467 -81.54 -13.48 9.60
N LYS A 468 -82.79 -13.06 9.36
CA LYS A 468 -83.28 -11.67 9.36
C LYS A 468 -82.94 -10.89 10.64
N GLY A 469 -82.48 -9.64 10.51
CA GLY A 469 -82.45 -8.65 11.59
C GLY A 469 -82.00 -7.27 11.11
N LYS A 470 -82.80 -6.23 11.39
CA LYS A 470 -82.81 -4.90 10.76
C LYS A 470 -81.74 -3.91 11.28
N ALA A 471 -81.27 -3.08 10.33
CA ALA A 471 -81.10 -1.61 10.34
C ALA A 471 -80.18 -0.89 11.36
N SER A 472 -79.14 -0.23 10.85
CA SER A 472 -78.92 1.24 10.84
C SER A 472 -77.57 1.53 10.14
N GLU A 473 -77.51 2.08 8.94
CA GLU A 473 -77.46 3.52 8.60
C GLU A 473 -76.02 4.13 8.63
N THR A 474 -75.67 4.77 7.50
CA THR A 474 -74.68 5.86 7.26
C THR A 474 -73.23 5.57 6.82
N GLY A 475 -72.85 6.22 5.69
CA GLY A 475 -71.47 6.61 5.28
C GLY A 475 -70.82 5.71 4.20
N ALA A 476 -71.07 5.85 2.89
CA ALA A 476 -70.65 6.90 1.94
C ALA A 476 -69.13 6.98 1.63
N PHE A 477 -68.79 6.65 0.36
CA PHE A 477 -67.68 7.16 -0.50
C PHE A 477 -66.23 6.73 -0.11
N LEU A 478 -65.35 6.17 -0.95
CA LEU A 478 -65.13 6.17 -2.42
C LEU A 478 -64.41 4.88 -2.85
N GLU A 479 -64.77 4.34 -4.02
CA GLU A 479 -63.97 3.39 -4.79
C GLU A 479 -63.15 4.11 -5.89
N PRO A 480 -62.15 3.42 -6.47
CA PRO A 480 -61.02 4.01 -7.19
C PRO A 480 -61.19 4.00 -8.72
N SER A 481 -60.43 4.86 -9.41
CA SER A 481 -60.23 4.77 -10.86
C SER A 481 -58.90 4.08 -11.17
N GLU A 482 -59.00 2.88 -11.73
CA GLU A 482 -58.37 2.43 -12.99
C GLU A 482 -57.74 3.55 -13.86
N ALA A 483 -56.68 3.40 -14.67
CA ALA A 483 -56.01 2.22 -15.22
C ALA A 483 -54.78 2.64 -16.08
N ILE A 484 -54.13 1.60 -16.64
CA ILE A 484 -53.45 1.53 -17.96
C ILE A 484 -51.91 1.58 -18.00
N MET A 485 -51.41 0.37 -18.24
CA MET A 485 -50.21 -0.11 -18.92
C MET A 485 -49.43 0.82 -19.86
N GLY A 486 -48.11 0.63 -19.87
CA GLY A 486 -47.25 0.98 -20.99
C GLY A 486 -45.82 0.47 -20.81
N GLY A 487 -45.51 -0.69 -21.39
CA GLY A 487 -44.16 -1.26 -21.44
C GLY A 487 -43.23 -0.48 -22.36
N GLY A 488 -41.92 -0.59 -22.12
CA GLY A 488 -40.89 0.05 -22.95
C GLY A 488 -39.49 -0.45 -22.63
N SER A 489 -39.10 -1.54 -23.28
CA SER A 489 -37.71 -2.01 -23.38
C SER A 489 -36.84 -0.95 -24.04
N ALA A 490 -35.72 -0.57 -23.41
CA ALA A 490 -34.71 0.28 -24.01
C ALA A 490 -33.31 -0.30 -23.77
N ARG A 491 -32.77 -0.93 -24.81
CA ARG A 491 -31.34 -1.17 -25.02
C ARG A 491 -30.61 0.17 -25.07
N SER A 492 -29.65 0.41 -24.18
CA SER A 492 -28.72 1.53 -24.30
C SER A 492 -27.42 1.08 -24.94
N VAL A 493 -27.18 1.63 -26.13
CA VAL A 493 -25.96 1.56 -26.93
C VAL A 493 -24.87 2.43 -26.27
N LEU A 494 -23.67 1.87 -26.07
CA LEU A 494 -22.46 2.59 -25.67
C LEU A 494 -21.83 3.29 -26.88
N PRO A 495 -21.41 4.57 -26.79
CA PRO A 495 -20.60 5.20 -27.84
C PRO A 495 -19.10 4.95 -27.61
N LYS A 496 -18.43 4.58 -28.71
CA LYS A 496 -16.98 4.59 -28.88
C LYS A 496 -16.46 6.03 -28.82
N TRP A 497 -15.35 6.27 -28.13
CA TRP A 497 -14.59 7.50 -28.21
C TRP A 497 -13.22 7.23 -28.85
N GLN A 498 -12.93 8.06 -29.86
CA GLN A 498 -11.67 8.18 -30.60
C GLN A 498 -10.59 8.86 -29.76
#